data_AF-A0A0F9E4D9-F1
#
_entry.id   AF-A0A0F9E4D9-F1
#
_cell.length_a   1.000
_cell.length_b   1.000
_cell.length_c   1.000
_cell.angle_alpha   90.00
_cell.angle_beta   90.00
_cell.angle_gamma   90.00
#
_symmetry.space_group_name_H-M   'P 1'
#
loop_
_entity.id
_entity.type
_entity.pdbx_description
1 polymer ?
#
loop_
_entity_poly.entity_id
_entity_poly.type
_entity_poly.pdbx_seq_one_letter_code
_entity_poly.pdbx_strand_id
1 'polypeptide(L)'
;AGSILDLINILKLKDFNQLKYRNLFIPPELFFFQTLGLGVVGYALAQTIPWIFWTFLCRYYINKTLNIKYQITMILQFFLAILTIIITFFIKNFLNSIFFENQILLLILSSIIAMGIFIGFLIIFKELKREDLSFFIEILKLKGYTESVKKEFTS
;
A
#
# COMPACT_ATOMS: atom_id res chain seq x y z
N ALA A 1 43.47 32.18 3.54
CA ALA A 1 43.11 31.10 4.47
C ALA A 1 41.62 30.82 4.32
N GLY A 2 41.24 30.05 3.29
CA GLY A 2 39.89 29.49 3.15
C GLY A 2 39.96 28.09 3.72
N SER A 3 39.45 27.90 4.93
CA SER A 3 39.59 26.63 5.62
C SER A 3 38.53 25.65 5.12
N ILE A 4 38.87 24.37 5.00
CA ILE A 4 37.92 23.27 4.79
C ILE A 4 36.80 23.32 5.87
N LEU A 5 37.11 23.89 7.03
CA LEU A 5 36.18 24.12 8.13
C LEU A 5 35.04 25.09 7.75
N ASP A 6 35.33 26.14 6.96
CA ASP A 6 34.31 27.08 6.48
C ASP A 6 33.36 26.40 5.48
N LEU A 7 33.90 25.54 4.61
CA LEU A 7 33.11 24.76 3.65
C LEU A 7 32.19 23.75 4.37
N ILE A 8 32.70 23.09 5.42
CA ILE A 8 31.92 22.16 6.25
C ILE A 8 30.80 22.90 7.00
N ASN A 9 31.07 24.10 7.51
CA ASN A 9 30.07 24.91 8.21
C ASN A 9 28.97 25.39 7.26
N ILE A 10 29.32 25.78 6.02
CA ILE A 10 28.34 26.18 4.99
C ILE A 10 27.48 24.99 4.57
N LEU A 11 28.06 23.80 4.40
CA LEU A 11 27.31 22.59 4.08
C LEU A 11 26.35 22.19 5.21
N LYS A 12 26.80 22.23 6.47
CA LYS A 12 25.93 21.99 7.64
C LYS A 12 24.78 23.00 7.73
N LEU A 13 25.04 24.28 7.47
CA LEU A 13 24.00 25.33 7.44
C LEU A 13 22.97 25.09 6.33
N LYS A 14 23.42 24.60 5.17
CA LYS A 14 22.54 24.30 4.04
C LYS A 14 21.61 23.10 4.32
N ASP A 15 22.13 22.04 4.93
CA ASP A 15 21.33 20.88 5.36
C ASP A 15 20.34 21.25 6.48
N PHE A 16 20.78 22.07 7.43
CA PHE A 16 19.90 22.53 8.52
C PHE A 16 18.74 23.39 8.01
N ASN A 17 19.01 24.27 7.04
CA ASN A 17 17.97 25.06 6.39
C ASN A 17 17.05 24.20 5.52
N GLN A 18 17.57 23.23 4.77
CA GLN A 18 16.75 22.27 3.99
C GLN A 18 15.78 21.48 4.89
N LEU A 19 16.25 21.00 6.05
CA LEU A 19 15.39 20.34 7.05
C LEU A 19 14.33 21.30 7.62
N LYS A 20 14.69 22.56 7.86
CA LYS A 20 13.76 23.60 8.33
C LYS A 20 12.66 23.90 7.31
N TYR A 21 12.98 23.96 6.02
CA TYR A 21 11.98 24.19 4.95
C TYR A 21 11.10 22.97 4.69
N ARG A 22 11.63 21.74 4.84
CA ARG A 22 10.84 20.50 4.73
C ARG A 22 9.78 20.37 5.83
N ASN A 23 10.07 20.89 7.02
CA ASN A 23 9.12 20.95 8.14
C ASN A 23 8.18 22.17 8.08
N LEU A 24 8.47 23.19 7.26
CA LEU A 24 7.65 24.40 7.15
C LEU A 24 6.35 24.19 6.37
N PHE A 25 6.32 23.21 5.46
CA PHE A 25 5.12 22.87 4.65
C PHE A 25 4.14 21.93 5.35
N ILE A 26 4.42 21.54 6.60
CA ILE A 26 3.49 20.75 7.40
C ILE A 26 2.85 21.74 8.39
N PRO A 27 1.59 22.16 8.20
CA PRO A 27 0.94 22.99 9.20
C PRO A 27 0.93 22.21 10.53
N PRO A 28 1.33 22.84 11.65
CA PRO A 28 1.34 22.18 12.97
C PRO A 28 -0.05 21.71 13.40
N GLU A 29 -1.08 22.23 12.75
CA GLU A 29 -2.50 21.98 12.99
C GLU A 29 -3.20 21.69 11.66
N LEU A 30 -3.75 20.48 11.53
CA LEU A 30 -4.71 20.14 10.49
C LEU A 30 -6.10 20.19 11.14
N PHE A 31 -6.86 21.21 10.78
CA PHE A 31 -8.23 21.50 11.24
C PHE A 31 -8.37 21.78 12.75
N PHE A 32 -8.23 20.77 13.63
CA PHE A 32 -8.48 20.86 15.08
C PHE A 32 -7.56 19.98 15.95
N PHE A 33 -6.68 19.19 15.34
CA PHE A 33 -5.76 18.34 16.08
C PHE A 33 -4.36 18.98 16.08
N GLN A 34 -3.86 19.33 17.26
CA GLN A 34 -2.42 19.46 17.46
C GLN A 34 -1.81 18.14 17.01
N THR A 35 -1.04 18.18 15.92
CA THR A 35 -0.17 17.05 15.59
C THR A 35 0.67 16.84 16.85
N LEU A 36 0.62 15.64 17.46
CA LEU A 36 1.24 15.29 18.75
C LEU A 36 2.79 15.35 18.72
N GLY A 37 3.38 16.29 17.97
CA GLY A 37 4.81 16.34 17.65
C GLY A 37 5.27 15.22 16.69
N LEU A 38 4.33 14.46 16.09
CA LEU A 38 4.64 13.27 15.30
C LEU A 38 5.13 13.56 13.86
N GLY A 39 5.20 14.84 13.45
CA GLY A 39 5.71 15.26 12.14
C GLY A 39 5.06 14.52 10.97
N VAL A 40 5.88 13.98 10.05
CA VAL A 40 5.45 13.25 8.84
C VAL A 40 4.58 12.02 9.18
N VAL A 41 4.86 11.36 10.31
CA VAL A 41 4.08 10.19 10.76
C VAL A 41 2.69 10.63 11.20
N GLY A 42 2.59 11.76 11.90
CA GLY A 42 1.33 12.36 12.30
C GLY A 42 0.45 12.71 11.09
N TYR A 43 1.05 13.26 10.04
CA TYR A 43 0.35 13.55 8.78
C TYR A 43 -0.18 12.27 8.12
N ALA A 44 0.64 11.22 8.01
CA ALA A 44 0.21 9.94 7.43
C ALA A 44 -0.95 9.31 8.21
N LEU A 45 -0.92 9.39 9.55
CA LEU A 45 -2.02 8.92 10.41
C LEU A 45 -3.29 9.76 10.27
N ALA A 46 -3.14 11.10 10.27
CA ALA A 46 -4.26 12.02 10.07
C ALA A 46 -4.93 11.83 8.70
N GLN A 47 -4.17 11.40 7.69
CA GLN A 47 -4.73 11.07 6.39
C GLN A 47 -5.40 9.68 6.38
N THR A 48 -4.78 8.66 6.97
CA THR A 48 -5.27 7.26 6.88
C THR A 48 -6.46 6.95 7.78
N ILE A 49 -6.50 7.51 8.99
CA ILE A 49 -7.57 7.24 9.97
C ILE A 49 -8.96 7.64 9.47
N PRO A 50 -9.17 8.83 8.87
CA PRO A 50 -10.46 9.20 8.30
C PRO A 50 -10.95 8.23 7.21
N TRP A 51 -10.06 7.73 6.35
CA TRP A 51 -10.43 6.75 5.31
C TRP A 51 -10.88 5.41 5.90
N ILE A 52 -10.21 4.97 6.97
CA ILE A 52 -10.61 3.76 7.71
C ILE A 52 -12.01 3.97 8.30
N PHE A 53 -12.23 5.10 9.00
CA PHE A 53 -13.51 5.41 9.62
C PHE A 53 -14.64 5.56 8.61
N TRP A 54 -14.37 6.24 7.48
CA TRP A 54 -15.31 6.40 6.37
C TRP A 54 -15.72 5.05 5.77
N THR A 55 -14.76 4.12 5.60
CA THR A 55 -15.04 2.77 5.09
C THR A 55 -16.01 2.01 6.00
N PHE A 56 -15.84 2.10 7.32
CA PHE A 56 -16.76 1.48 8.29
C PHE A 56 -18.15 2.13 8.26
N LEU A 57 -18.23 3.46 8.18
CA LEU A 57 -19.50 4.17 8.07
C LEU A 57 -20.26 3.78 6.79
N CYS A 58 -19.58 3.78 5.64
CA CYS A 58 -20.16 3.32 4.38
C CYS A 58 -20.67 1.89 4.49
N ARG A 59 -19.91 0.99 5.11
CA ARG A 59 -20.34 -0.40 5.30
C ARG A 59 -21.57 -0.51 6.20
N TYR A 60 -21.61 0.24 7.29
CA TYR A 60 -22.77 0.28 8.19
C TYR A 60 -24.02 0.78 7.44
N TYR A 61 -23.89 1.86 6.66
CA TYR A 61 -25.00 2.42 5.91
C TYR A 61 -25.53 1.49 4.81
N ILE A 62 -24.63 0.81 4.09
CA ILE A 62 -24.99 -0.20 3.08
C ILE A 62 -25.73 -1.37 3.74
N ASN A 63 -25.24 -1.87 4.88
CA ASN A 63 -25.91 -2.96 5.58
C ASN A 63 -27.30 -2.54 6.08
N LYS A 64 -27.46 -1.31 6.57
CA LYS A 64 -28.74 -0.78 7.04
C LYS A 64 -29.75 -0.53 5.91
N THR A 65 -29.28 -0.06 4.76
CA THR A 65 -30.16 0.36 3.65
C THR A 65 -30.45 -0.77 2.66
N LEU A 66 -29.44 -1.58 2.34
CA LEU A 66 -29.50 -2.60 1.30
C LEU A 66 -29.49 -4.04 1.86
N ASN A 67 -29.34 -4.21 3.18
CA ASN A 67 -29.32 -5.51 3.86
C ASN A 67 -28.26 -6.49 3.30
N ILE A 68 -27.19 -5.94 2.71
CA ILE A 68 -26.09 -6.73 2.13
C ILE A 68 -25.19 -7.23 3.27
N LYS A 69 -25.24 -8.54 3.50
CA LYS A 69 -24.48 -9.23 4.56
C LYS A 69 -22.97 -9.08 4.39
N TYR A 70 -22.27 -9.24 5.50
CA TYR A 70 -20.80 -9.27 5.51
C TYR A 70 -20.28 -10.52 4.78
N GLN A 71 -19.31 -10.34 3.88
CA GLN A 71 -18.62 -11.45 3.24
C GLN A 71 -17.49 -11.92 4.16
N ILE A 72 -17.71 -13.06 4.82
CA ILE A 72 -16.75 -13.66 5.77
C ILE A 72 -15.37 -13.87 5.12
N THR A 73 -15.33 -14.11 3.81
CA THR A 73 -14.11 -14.24 3.00
C THR A 73 -13.17 -13.04 3.14
N MET A 74 -13.67 -11.81 3.34
CA MET A 74 -12.79 -10.65 3.54
C MET A 74 -11.96 -10.73 4.83
N ILE A 75 -12.47 -11.37 5.89
CA ILE A 75 -11.71 -11.56 7.13
C ILE A 75 -10.59 -12.58 6.91
N LEU A 76 -10.87 -13.65 6.16
CA LEU A 76 -9.89 -14.67 5.86
C LEU A 76 -8.75 -14.10 5.00
N GLN A 77 -9.07 -13.33 3.95
CA GLN A 77 -8.08 -12.59 3.15
C GLN A 77 -7.19 -11.68 3.99
N PHE A 78 -7.77 -10.95 4.95
CA PHE A 78 -7.01 -10.09 5.85
C PHE A 78 -6.02 -10.89 6.71
N PHE A 79 -6.45 -12.04 7.26
CA PHE A 79 -5.58 -12.92 8.02
C PHE A 79 -4.46 -13.52 7.16
N LEU A 80 -4.78 -13.93 5.93
CA LEU A 80 -3.79 -14.43 4.97
C LEU A 80 -2.76 -13.36 4.61
N ALA A 81 -3.17 -12.09 4.46
CA ALA A 81 -2.25 -10.99 4.20
C ALA A 81 -1.26 -10.78 5.36
N ILE A 82 -1.76 -10.80 6.61
CA ILE A 82 -0.90 -10.73 7.81
C ILE A 82 0.10 -11.89 7.83
N LEU A 83 -0.37 -13.11 7.55
CA LEU A 83 0.48 -14.29 7.50
C LEU A 83 1.57 -14.16 6.43
N THR A 84 1.23 -13.68 5.24
CA THR A 84 2.21 -13.42 4.17
C THR A 84 3.26 -12.39 4.58
N ILE A 85 2.88 -11.33 5.28
CA ILE A 85 3.83 -10.32 5.78
C ILE A 85 4.83 -10.96 6.75
N ILE A 86 4.35 -11.79 7.68
CA ILE A 86 5.20 -12.50 8.64
C ILE A 86 6.19 -13.41 7.90
N ILE A 87 5.72 -14.23 6.95
CA ILE A 87 6.58 -15.13 6.18
C ILE A 87 7.59 -14.35 5.34
N THR A 88 7.15 -13.29 4.68
CA THR A 88 7.99 -12.42 3.85
C THR A 88 9.08 -11.74 4.69
N PHE A 89 8.80 -11.38 5.94
CA PHE A 89 9.81 -10.84 6.85
C PHE A 89 10.95 -11.84 7.10
N PHE A 90 10.62 -13.11 7.34
CA PHE A 90 11.65 -14.16 7.48
C PHE A 90 12.43 -14.39 6.18
N ILE A 91 11.74 -14.44 5.04
CA ILE A 91 12.39 -14.61 3.73
C ILE A 91 13.32 -13.44 3.42
N LYS A 92 12.89 -12.19 3.68
CA LYS A 92 13.73 -11.01 3.48
C LYS A 92 15.00 -11.09 4.33
N ASN A 93 14.89 -11.47 5.60
CA ASN A 93 16.05 -11.62 6.48
C ASN A 93 17.01 -12.71 5.97
N PHE A 94 16.47 -13.81 5.46
CA PHE A 94 17.26 -14.87 4.82
C PHE A 94 17.96 -14.37 3.53
N LEU A 95 17.23 -13.71 2.63
CA LEU A 95 17.79 -13.17 1.37
C LEU A 95 18.83 -12.08 1.60
N ASN A 96 18.68 -11.28 2.65
CA ASN A 96 19.66 -10.26 3.01
C ASN A 96 21.03 -10.85 3.37
N SER A 97 21.08 -12.12 3.81
CA SER A 97 22.36 -12.83 4.05
C SER A 97 23.05 -13.30 2.76
N ILE A 98 22.34 -13.36 1.64
CA ILE A 98 22.82 -13.87 0.35
C ILE A 98 23.15 -12.71 -0.61
N PHE A 99 22.32 -11.66 -0.62
CA PHE A 99 22.43 -10.51 -1.51
C PHE A 99 22.88 -9.26 -0.73
N PHE A 100 24.14 -9.21 -0.32
CA PHE A 100 24.66 -8.17 0.58
C PHE A 100 24.83 -6.77 -0.05
N GLU A 101 24.87 -6.63 -1.38
CA GLU A 101 25.31 -5.36 -1.99
C GLU A 101 24.21 -4.54 -2.70
N ASN A 102 23.14 -5.16 -3.21
CA ASN A 102 22.15 -4.45 -4.03
C ASN A 102 20.76 -4.39 -3.37
N GLN A 103 20.51 -3.32 -2.61
CA GLN A 103 19.27 -3.10 -1.87
C GLN A 103 18.03 -3.00 -2.77
N ILE A 104 18.17 -2.47 -4.00
CA ILE A 104 17.07 -2.34 -4.96
C ILE A 104 16.66 -3.73 -5.46
N LEU A 105 17.65 -4.55 -5.83
CA LEU A 105 17.41 -5.92 -6.29
C LEU A 105 16.78 -6.78 -5.20
N LEU A 106 17.25 -6.64 -3.95
CA LEU A 106 16.65 -7.30 -2.78
C LEU A 106 15.17 -6.90 -2.61
N LEU A 107 14.85 -5.62 -2.76
CA LEU A 107 13.48 -5.11 -2.64
C LEU A 107 12.57 -5.69 -3.73
N ILE A 108 13.02 -5.66 -4.99
CA ILE A 108 12.27 -6.23 -6.13
C ILE A 108 12.04 -7.73 -5.91
N LEU A 109 13.08 -8.49 -5.60
CA LEU A 109 12.97 -9.94 -5.40
C LEU A 109 12.03 -10.27 -4.23
N SER A 110 12.17 -9.56 -3.10
CA SER A 110 11.31 -9.75 -1.94
C SER A 110 9.83 -9.44 -2.24
N SER A 111 9.55 -8.42 -3.06
CA SER A 111 8.18 -8.08 -3.47
C SER A 111 7.55 -9.13 -4.39
N ILE A 112 8.32 -9.68 -5.33
CA ILE A 112 7.86 -10.74 -6.24
C ILE A 112 7.53 -12.00 -5.43
N ILE A 113 8.40 -12.37 -4.49
CA ILE A 113 8.18 -13.53 -3.62
C ILE A 113 6.95 -13.30 -2.72
N ALA A 114 6.81 -12.13 -2.11
CA ALA A 114 5.65 -11.79 -1.28
C ALA A 114 4.33 -11.89 -2.05
N MET A 115 4.31 -11.36 -3.27
CA MET A 115 3.15 -11.44 -4.15
C MET A 115 2.84 -12.89 -4.53
N GLY A 116 3.85 -13.68 -4.87
CA GLY A 116 3.70 -15.10 -5.17
C GLY A 116 3.13 -15.91 -3.99
N ILE A 117 3.61 -15.66 -2.78
CA ILE A 117 3.13 -16.33 -1.56
C ILE A 117 1.67 -15.95 -1.28
N PHE A 118 1.32 -14.67 -1.40
CA PHE A 118 -0.05 -14.23 -1.19
C PHE A 118 -1.03 -14.87 -2.18
N ILE A 119 -0.70 -14.84 -3.48
CA ILE A 119 -1.51 -15.49 -4.52
C ILE A 119 -1.60 -17.00 -4.27
N GLY A 120 -0.48 -17.63 -3.90
CA GLY A 120 -0.43 -19.04 -3.52
C GLY A 120 -1.41 -19.37 -2.40
N PHE A 121 -1.48 -18.55 -1.36
CA PHE A 121 -2.45 -18.72 -0.28
C PHE A 121 -3.89 -18.56 -0.75
N LEU A 122 -4.21 -17.56 -1.58
CA LEU A 122 -5.56 -17.40 -2.11
C LEU A 122 -6.04 -18.63 -2.90
N ILE A 123 -5.12 -19.29 -3.63
CA ILE A 123 -5.41 -20.53 -4.36
C ILE A 123 -5.59 -21.71 -3.40
N ILE A 124 -4.70 -21.89 -2.42
CA ILE A 124 -4.75 -23.01 -1.45
C ILE A 124 -6.05 -22.96 -0.62
N PHE A 125 -6.44 -21.77 -0.17
CA PHE A 125 -7.66 -21.57 0.60
C PHE A 125 -8.93 -21.57 -0.28
N LYS A 126 -8.80 -21.80 -1.59
CA LYS A 126 -9.89 -21.80 -2.59
C LYS A 126 -10.71 -20.50 -2.58
N GLU A 127 -10.12 -19.40 -2.14
CA GLU A 127 -10.74 -18.09 -2.22
C GLU A 127 -10.74 -17.55 -3.65
N LEU A 128 -9.75 -17.95 -4.44
CA LEU A 128 -9.67 -17.66 -5.87
C LEU A 128 -10.22 -18.84 -6.66
N LYS A 129 -11.49 -18.77 -7.10
CA LYS A 129 -12.06 -19.85 -7.92
C LYS A 129 -11.52 -19.77 -9.34
N ARG A 130 -11.50 -20.93 -10.02
CA ARG A 130 -11.19 -20.97 -11.48
C ARG A 130 -12.13 -20.09 -12.30
N GLU A 131 -13.37 -19.94 -11.84
CA GLU A 131 -14.38 -19.05 -12.42
C GLU A 131 -13.92 -17.58 -12.39
N ASP A 132 -13.43 -17.13 -11.23
CA ASP A 132 -12.92 -15.75 -11.06
C ASP A 132 -11.68 -15.52 -11.93
N LEU A 133 -10.76 -16.49 -12.00
CA LEU A 133 -9.59 -16.43 -12.88
C LEU A 133 -9.98 -16.37 -14.37
N SER A 134 -10.98 -17.15 -14.78
CA SER A 134 -11.51 -17.12 -16.15
C SER A 134 -12.08 -15.74 -16.47
N PHE A 135 -12.85 -15.16 -15.55
CA PHE A 135 -13.39 -13.81 -15.67
C PHE A 135 -12.31 -12.73 -15.76
N PHE A 136 -11.25 -12.82 -14.94
CA PHE A 136 -10.10 -11.90 -15.03
C PHE A 136 -9.37 -12.01 -16.38
N ILE A 137 -9.15 -13.23 -16.89
CA ILE A 137 -8.56 -13.47 -18.21
C ILE A 137 -9.47 -12.94 -19.32
N GLU A 138 -10.79 -13.04 -19.16
CA GLU A 138 -11.79 -12.55 -20.09
C GLU A 138 -11.84 -11.02 -20.12
N ILE A 139 -11.73 -10.34 -18.97
CA ILE A 139 -11.56 -8.88 -18.90
C ILE A 139 -10.24 -8.42 -19.54
N LEU A 140 -9.15 -9.14 -19.27
CA LEU A 140 -7.83 -8.87 -19.86
C LEU A 140 -7.84 -9.02 -21.38
N LYS A 141 -8.73 -9.86 -21.93
CA LYS A 141 -9.03 -9.89 -23.35
C LYS A 141 -9.90 -8.68 -23.69
N LEU A 142 -9.23 -7.56 -23.98
CA LEU A 142 -9.78 -6.33 -24.59
C LEU A 142 -10.76 -6.57 -25.77
N LYS A 143 -10.66 -7.75 -26.42
CA LYS A 143 -11.58 -8.25 -27.46
C LYS A 143 -13.03 -8.42 -26.98
N GLY A 144 -13.26 -8.87 -25.74
CA GLY A 144 -14.60 -9.06 -25.20
C GLY A 144 -15.34 -7.73 -25.04
N TYR A 145 -14.64 -6.70 -24.54
CA TYR A 145 -15.17 -5.34 -24.36
C TYR A 145 -15.59 -4.69 -25.68
N THR A 146 -14.79 -4.86 -26.73
CA THR A 146 -15.11 -4.32 -28.06
C THR A 146 -16.29 -5.06 -28.71
N GLU A 147 -16.42 -6.36 -28.51
CA GLU A 147 -17.57 -7.14 -29.00
C GLU A 147 -18.87 -6.85 -28.23
N SER A 148 -18.80 -6.65 -26.91
CA SER A 148 -19.97 -6.27 -26.10
C SER A 148 -20.46 -4.87 -26.41
N VAL A 149 -19.56 -3.89 -26.56
CA VAL A 149 -19.91 -2.52 -26.98
C VAL A 149 -20.50 -2.52 -28.40
N LYS A 150 -19.90 -3.26 -29.34
CA LYS A 150 -20.39 -3.30 -30.72
C LYS A 150 -21.79 -3.89 -30.85
N LYS A 151 -22.13 -4.90 -30.04
CA LYS A 151 -23.48 -5.50 -30.01
C LYS A 151 -24.55 -4.52 -29.52
N GLU A 152 -24.20 -3.63 -28.60
CA GLU A 152 -25.13 -2.64 -28.04
C GLU A 152 -25.44 -1.49 -29.02
N PHE A 153 -24.51 -1.17 -29.93
CA PHE A 153 -24.71 -0.15 -30.98
C PHE A 153 -25.27 -0.68 -32.30
N THR A 154 -25.42 -2.00 -32.45
CA THR A 154 -26.04 -2.64 -33.63
C THR A 154 -27.41 -3.25 -33.37
N SER A 155 -27.94 -3.10 -32.13
CA SER A 155 -29.34 -3.34 -31.81
C SER A 155 -30.12 -2.03 -31.84
#